data_AF-A0ABD0Q5L9-F1
#
_entry.id   AF-A0ABD0Q5L9-F1
#
_cell.length_a   1.000
_cell.length_b   1.000
_cell.length_c   1.000
_cell.angle_alpha   90.00
_cell.angle_beta   90.00
_cell.angle_gamma   90.00
#
_symmetry.space_group_name_H-M   'P 1'
#
loop_
_entity.id
_entity.type
_entity.pdbx_description
1 polymer ?
#
loop_
_entity_poly.entity_id
_entity_poly.type
_entity_poly.pdbx_seq_one_letter_code
_entity_poly.pdbx_strand_id
1 'polypeptide(L)' 'NRLKVYQGLYCVAIRDFKQAAELFLDTVSTFTSYELMDYKTFVTYTVYVCMIALKRPDLREK' A
#
# COMPACT_ATOMS: atom_id res chain seq x y z
N ASN A 1 -0.55 1.30 -13.44
CA ASN A 1 0.03 0.61 -12.27
C ASN A 1 1.25 1.29 -11.65
N ARG A 2 2.31 1.63 -12.41
CA ARG A 2 3.47 2.36 -11.82
C ARG A 2 3.08 3.67 -11.14
N LEU A 3 2.25 4.49 -11.79
CA LEU A 3 1.74 5.75 -11.24
C LEU A 3 0.98 5.57 -9.90
N LYS A 4 0.20 4.50 -9.77
CA LYS A 4 -0.57 4.21 -8.55
C LYS A 4 0.34 3.89 -7.37
N VAL A 5 1.48 3.21 -7.61
CA VAL A 5 2.49 2.95 -6.56
C VAL A 5 3.11 4.25 -6.05
N TYR A 6 3.45 5.16 -6.96
CA TYR A 6 3.94 6.49 -6.58
C TYR A 6 2.88 7.31 -5.84
N GLN A 7 1.62 7.27 -6.27
CA GLN A 7 0.52 7.90 -5.56
C GLN A 7 0.33 7.28 -4.17
N GLY A 8 0.39 5.96 -4.02
CA GLY A 8 0.33 5.28 -2.73
C GLY A 8 1.46 5.74 -1.79
N LEU A 9 2.70 5.83 -2.30
CA LEU A 9 3.84 6.33 -1.53
C LEU A 9 3.68 7.81 -1.14
N TYR A 10 3.15 8.63 -2.05
CA TYR A 10 2.83 10.02 -1.77
C TYR A 10 1.73 10.16 -0.71
N CYS A 11 0.67 9.34 -0.78
CA CYS A 11 -0.39 9.27 0.22
C CYS A 11 0.15 8.92 1.61
N VAL A 12 1.16 8.03 1.71
CA VAL A 12 1.88 7.76 2.97
C VAL A 12 2.63 8.99 3.46
N ALA A 13 3.29 9.73 2.57
CA ALA A 13 4.04 10.94 2.94
C ALA A 13 3.13 12.06 3.48
N ILE A 14 1.92 12.22 2.93
CA ILE A 14 0.90 13.18 3.40
C ILE A 14 0.08 12.67 4.60
N ARG A 15 0.42 11.48 5.15
CA ARG A 15 -0.28 10.78 6.25
C ARG A 15 -1.73 10.38 5.95
N ASP A 16 -2.10 10.26 4.67
CA ASP A 16 -3.39 9.67 4.28
C ASP A 16 -3.27 8.16 4.13
N PHE A 17 -3.35 7.47 5.26
CA PHE A 17 -3.22 6.02 5.32
C PHE A 17 -4.40 5.29 4.69
N LYS A 18 -5.60 5.89 4.68
CA LYS A 18 -6.81 5.24 4.20
C LYS A 18 -6.77 5.11 2.68
N GLN A 19 -6.39 6.18 2.00
CA GLN A 19 -6.23 6.19 0.54
C GLN A 19 -4.97 5.42 0.12
N ALA A 20 -3.89 5.50 0.90
CA ALA A 20 -2.69 4.71 0.65
C ALA A 20 -2.94 3.19 0.72
N ALA A 21 -3.70 2.70 1.71
CA ALA A 21 -4.00 1.28 1.85
C ALA A 21 -4.78 0.72 0.66
N GLU A 22 -5.78 1.47 0.16
CA GLU A 22 -6.57 1.09 -1.00
C GLU A 22 -5.72 1.04 -2.28
N LEU A 23 -4.87 2.06 -2.48
CA LEU A 23 -3.94 2.11 -3.60
C LEU A 23 -2.87 1.01 -3.53
N PHE A 24 -2.36 0.68 -2.34
CA PHE A 24 -1.39 -0.40 -2.16
C PHE A 24 -2.00 -1.78 -2.35
N LEU A 25 -3.22 -2.03 -1.86
CA LEU A 25 -3.93 -3.29 -2.09
C LEU A 25 -4.19 -3.54 -3.57
N ASP A 26 -4.63 -2.51 -4.30
CA ASP A 26 -4.90 -2.59 -5.73
C ASP A 26 -3.59 -2.80 -6.53
N THR A 27 -2.49 -2.19 -6.10
CA THR A 27 -1.18 -2.29 -6.78
C THR A 27 -0.34 -3.51 -6.37
N VAL A 28 -0.58 -4.12 -5.21
CA VAL A 28 0.07 -5.37 -4.77
C VAL A 28 -0.19 -6.50 -5.75
N SER A 29 -1.42 -6.60 -6.27
CA SER A 29 -1.84 -7.65 -7.20
C SER A 29 -1.12 -7.63 -8.55
N THR A 30 -0.61 -6.47 -8.95
CA THR A 30 -0.03 -6.22 -10.28
C THR A 30 1.31 -5.48 -10.21
N PHE A 31 2.02 -5.64 -9.10
CA PHE A 31 3.30 -4.99 -8.87
C PHE A 31 4.35 -5.52 -9.85
N THR A 32 4.84 -4.63 -10.71
CA THR A 32 5.88 -4.91 -11.73
C THR A 32 7.04 -3.93 -11.63
N SER A 33 7.11 -3.13 -10.55
CA SER A 33 8.06 -2.02 -10.40
C SER A 33 9.26 -2.41 -9.52
N TYR A 34 10.09 -3.33 -10.01
CA TYR A 34 11.36 -3.71 -9.37
C TYR A 34 12.42 -2.59 -9.39
N GLU A 35 12.19 -1.53 -10.17
CA GLU A 35 13.08 -0.35 -10.26
C GLU A 35 13.07 0.52 -9.01
N LEU A 36 11.97 0.50 -8.25
CA LEU A 36 11.80 1.39 -7.10
C LEU A 36 12.28 0.75 -5.79
N MET A 37 11.86 -0.49 -5.56
CA MET A 37 12.06 -1.23 -4.32
C MET A 37 11.96 -2.72 -4.61
N ASP A 38 12.63 -3.53 -3.78
CA ASP A 38 12.44 -4.97 -3.81
C ASP A 38 10.97 -5.33 -3.44
N TYR A 39 10.40 -6.33 -4.10
CA TYR A 39 9.00 -6.72 -3.90
C TYR A 39 8.71 -7.03 -2.43
N LYS A 40 9.69 -7.64 -1.75
CA LYS A 40 9.63 -7.98 -0.33
C LYS A 40 9.39 -6.75 0.56
N THR A 41 10.12 -5.67 0.28
CA THR A 41 10.04 -4.40 1.00
C THR A 41 8.71 -3.68 0.72
N PHE A 42 8.25 -3.73 -0.53
CA PHE A 42 6.94 -3.18 -0.90
C PHE A 42 5.78 -3.86 -0.19
N VAL A 43 5.81 -5.20 -0.08
CA VAL A 43 4.79 -5.96 0.66
C VAL A 43 4.82 -5.60 2.15
N THR A 44 6.02 -5.44 2.75
CA THR A 44 6.10 -5.06 4.17
C THR A 44 5.52 -3.68 4.42
N TYR A 45 5.82 -2.68 3.58
CA TYR A 45 5.23 -1.35 3.70
C TYR A 45 3.71 -1.36 3.51
N THR A 46 3.22 -2.13 2.54
CA THR A 46 1.76 -2.30 2.34
C THR A 46 1.10 -2.87 3.59
N VAL A 47 1.68 -3.90 4.22
CA VAL A 47 1.15 -4.48 5.46
C VAL A 47 1.15 -3.47 6.61
N TYR A 48 2.22 -2.68 6.78
CA TYR A 48 2.28 -1.65 7.82
C TYR A 48 1.22 -0.56 7.60
N VAL A 49 1.05 -0.10 6.37
CA VAL A 49 0.05 0.93 6.04
C VAL A 49 -1.36 0.39 6.23
N CYS A 50 -1.65 -0.85 5.80
CA CYS A 50 -2.93 -1.51 6.05
C CYS A 50 -3.21 -1.71 7.54
N MET A 51 -2.20 -2.07 8.34
CA MET A 51 -2.33 -2.22 9.80
C MET A 51 -2.67 -0.92 10.52
N ILE A 52 -2.21 0.22 9.99
CA ILE A 52 -2.49 1.56 10.53
C ILE A 52 -3.83 2.10 10.01
N ALA A 53 -4.17 1.81 8.75
CA ALA A 53 -5.34 2.35 8.06
C ALA A 53 -6.66 1.65 8.44
N LEU A 54 -6.64 0.32 8.63
CA LEU A 54 -7.85 -0.45 8.95
C LEU A 54 -8.01 -0.61 10.47
N LYS A 55 -9.19 -0.31 11.00
CA LYS A 55 -9.57 -0.68 12.38
C LYS A 55 -9.88 -2.19 12.42
N ARG A 56 -9.64 -2.81 13.58
CA ARG A 56 -9.76 -4.26 13.87
C ARG A 56 -10.98 -5.01 13.28
N PRO A 57 -12.17 -4.42 13.05
CA PRO A 57 -13.28 -5.12 12.39
C PRO A 57 -13.02 -5.43 10.90
N ASP A 58 -12.39 -4.51 10.16
CA ASP A 58 -12.22 -4.64 8.70
C ASP A 58 -11.05 -5.57 8.31
N LEU A 59 -10.08 -5.76 9.21
CA LEU A 59 -8.95 -6.70 9.02
C LEU A 59 -9.40 -8.18 9.02
N ARG A 60 -10.63 -8.46 9.46
CA ARG A 60 -11.17 -9.82 9.53
C ARG A 60 -12.02 -10.20 8.31
N GLU A 61 -12.36 -9.22 7.47
CA GLU A 61 -13.28 -9.35 6.35
C GLU A 61 -12.59 -9.18 4.97
N LYS A 62 -11.34 -8.72 4.97
CA LYS A 62 -10.48 -8.51 3.80
C LYS A 62 -9.27 -9.45 3.84
#